data_AF-A0A0F9S3J2-F1
#
_entry.id   AF-A0A0F9S3J2-F1
#
_cell.length_a   1.000
_cell.length_b   1.000
_cell.length_c   1.000
_cell.angle_alpha   90.00
_cell.angle_beta   90.00
_cell.angle_gamma   90.00
#
_symmetry.space_group_name_H-M   'P 1'
#
loop_
_entity.id
_entity.type
_entity.pdbx_description
1 polymer ?
#
loop_
_entity_poly.entity_id
_entity_poly.type
_entity_poly.pdbx_seq_one_letter_code
_entity_poly.pdbx_strand_id
1 'polypeptide(L)' 'MSTIPAFQSAITGIQTGMQSLNQNASKIANAQSTGDLTTPLVNMLSDKLQVQASSKVIETSRDMIGSILDIKV' A
#
# COMPACT_ATOMS: atom_id res chain seq x y z
N MET A 1 24.13 7.52 1.90
CA MET A 1 22.69 7.34 2.12
C MET A 1 22.26 6.05 1.43
N SER A 2 22.29 4.92 2.15
CA SER A 2 21.78 3.66 1.62
C SER A 2 20.27 3.70 1.82
N THR A 3 19.51 4.06 0.78
CA THR A 3 18.06 3.93 0.82
C THR A 3 17.76 2.48 1.11
N ILE A 4 17.15 2.20 2.27
CA ILE A 4 16.74 0.86 2.66
C ILE A 4 15.90 0.31 1.49
N PRO A 5 16.30 -0.76 0.79
CA PRO A 5 15.60 -1.23 -0.40
C PRO A 5 14.10 -1.47 -0.16
N ALA A 6 13.74 -1.88 1.05
CA ALA A 6 12.36 -2.04 1.49
C ALA A 6 11.56 -0.72 1.54
N PHE A 7 12.19 0.43 1.80
CA PHE A 7 11.54 1.74 1.80
C PHE A 7 11.14 2.17 0.38
N GLN A 8 12.03 1.99 -0.59
CA GLN A 8 11.70 2.28 -1.99
C GLN A 8 10.59 1.35 -2.50
N SER A 9 10.68 0.05 -2.18
CA SER A 9 9.63 -0.92 -2.52
C SER A 9 8.30 -0.58 -1.86
N ALA A 10 8.30 -0.06 -0.63
CA ALA A 10 7.10 0.39 0.05
C ALA A 10 6.45 1.60 -0.63
N ILE A 11 7.23 2.62 -1.03
CA ILE A 11 6.68 3.76 -1.78
C ILE A 11 6.04 3.29 -3.09
N THR A 12 6.74 2.42 -3.84
CA THR A 12 6.20 1.84 -5.06
C THR A 12 4.93 1.05 -4.79
N GLY A 13 4.90 0.25 -3.72
CA GLY A 13 3.73 -0.54 -3.30
C GLY A 13 2.52 0.30 -2.91
N ILE A 14 2.73 1.47 -2.29
CA ILE A 14 1.65 2.44 -2.01
C ILE A 14 1.12 3.02 -3.31
N GLN A 15 1.99 3.43 -4.23
CA GLN A 15 1.60 4.03 -5.50
C GLN A 15 0.80 3.05 -6.38
N THR A 16 1.31 1.83 -6.56
CA THR A 16 0.61 0.80 -7.34
C THR A 16 -0.69 0.36 -6.67
N GLY A 17 -0.68 0.19 -5.35
CA GLY A 17 -1.89 -0.13 -4.59
C GLY A 17 -2.98 0.93 -4.75
N MET A 18 -2.66 2.22 -4.61
CA MET A 18 -3.63 3.30 -4.83
C MET A 18 -4.16 3.35 -6.27
N GLN A 19 -3.31 3.12 -7.26
CA GLN A 19 -3.72 3.10 -8.67
C GLN A 19 -4.68 1.94 -8.95
N SER A 20 -4.39 0.74 -8.46
CA SER A 20 -5.28 -0.42 -8.57
C SER A 20 -6.60 -0.20 -7.84
N LEU A 21 -6.56 0.42 -6.65
CA LEU A 21 -7.76 0.73 -5.86
C LEU A 21 -8.69 1.69 -6.60
N ASN A 22 -8.15 2.69 -7.30
CA ASN A 22 -8.92 3.60 -8.16
C ASN A 22 -9.54 2.89 -9.37
N GLN A 23 -8.78 1.99 -10.01
CA GLN A 23 -9.29 1.18 -11.12
C GLN A 23 -10.41 0.24 -10.66
N ASN A 24 -10.24 -0.43 -9.53
CA ASN A 24 -11.24 -1.35 -8.97
C ASN A 24 -12.48 -0.60 -8.48
N ALA A 25 -12.34 0.58 -7.88
CA ALA A 25 -13.48 1.46 -7.55
C ALA A 25 -14.27 1.86 -8.81
N SER A 26 -13.58 2.19 -9.89
CA SER A 26 -14.22 2.49 -11.18
C SER A 26 -14.95 1.26 -11.75
N LYS A 27 -14.36 0.07 -11.64
CA LYS A 27 -15.02 -1.18 -12.04
C LYS A 27 -16.26 -1.47 -11.20
N ILE A 28 -16.23 -1.24 -9.89
CA ILE A 28 -17.40 -1.39 -8.99
C ILE A 28 -18.51 -0.42 -9.40
N ALA A 29 -18.17 0.85 -9.64
CA ALA A 29 -19.13 1.87 -10.06
C ALA A 29 -19.82 1.52 -11.39
N ASN A 30 -19.07 0.95 -12.34
CA ASN A 30 -19.63 0.50 -13.63
C ASN A 30 -20.37 -0.85 -13.53
N ALA A 31 -19.92 -1.77 -12.67
CA ALA A 31 -20.51 -3.10 -12.49
C ALA A 31 -21.86 -3.08 -11.77
N GLN A 32 -22.18 -1.98 -11.07
CA GLN A 32 -23.53 -1.72 -10.53
C GLN A 32 -24.64 -1.82 -11.59
N SER A 33 -24.30 -1.68 -12.88
CA SER A 33 -25.28 -1.76 -13.97
C SER A 33 -25.41 -3.13 -14.63
N THR A 34 -24.47 -4.08 -14.49
CA THR A 34 -24.44 -5.30 -15.33
C THR A 34 -23.92 -6.61 -14.71
N GLY A 35 -23.52 -6.65 -13.43
CA GLY A 35 -23.21 -7.92 -12.72
C GLY A 35 -21.72 -8.20 -12.43
N ASP A 36 -21.54 -9.10 -11.46
CA ASP A 36 -20.36 -9.50 -10.65
C ASP A 36 -19.52 -8.37 -10.02
N LEU A 37 -19.89 -8.02 -8.78
CA LEU A 37 -19.19 -7.10 -7.90
C LEU A 37 -18.10 -7.79 -7.04
N THR A 38 -18.10 -9.12 -6.99
CA THR A 38 -17.30 -9.89 -6.02
C THR A 38 -15.81 -9.79 -6.33
N THR A 39 -15.42 -10.03 -7.58
CA THR A 39 -14.03 -9.93 -8.03
C THR A 39 -13.43 -8.53 -7.81
N PRO A 40 -14.06 -7.42 -8.25
CA PRO A 40 -13.46 -6.10 -8.04
C PRO A 40 -13.43 -5.68 -6.56
N LEU A 41 -14.38 -6.15 -5.72
CA LEU A 41 -14.33 -5.93 -4.27
C LEU A 41 -13.17 -6.69 -3.60
N VAL A 42 -12.95 -7.95 -3.95
CA VAL A 42 -11.82 -8.74 -3.41
C VAL A 42 -10.48 -8.15 -3.86
N ASN A 43 -10.37 -7.71 -5.12
CA ASN A 43 -9.18 -7.04 -5.60
C ASN A 43 -8.93 -5.73 -4.87
N MET A 44 -9.98 -4.93 -4.61
CA MET A 44 -9.88 -3.69 -3.84
C MET A 44 -9.45 -3.95 -2.38
N LEU A 45 -9.89 -5.07 -1.77
CA LEU A 45 -9.41 -5.50 -0.45
C LEU A 45 -7.92 -5.87 -0.46
N SER A 46 -7.48 -6.59 -1.49
CA SER A 46 -6.06 -6.94 -1.68
C SER A 46 -5.20 -5.69 -1.85
N ASP A 47 -5.65 -4.73 -2.67
CA ASP A 47 -4.97 -3.44 -2.88
C ASP A 47 -4.84 -2.66 -1.56
N LYS A 48 -5.90 -2.63 -0.74
CA LYS A 48 -5.87 -2.01 0.58
C LYS A 48 -4.83 -2.66 1.49
N LEU A 49 -4.76 -3.98 1.52
CA LEU A 49 -3.76 -4.71 2.30
C LEU A 49 -2.35 -4.41 1.83
N GLN A 50 -2.12 -4.31 0.52
CA GLN A 50 -0.83 -3.95 -0.06
C GLN A 50 -0.37 -2.54 0.38
N VAL A 51 -1.27 -1.56 0.37
CA VAL A 51 -0.98 -0.19 0.83
C VAL A 51 -0.68 -0.18 2.33
N GLN A 52 -1.46 -0.92 3.14
CA GLN A 52 -1.24 -1.02 4.59
C GLN A 52 0.09 -1.68 4.93
N ALA A 53 0.42 -2.79 4.27
CA ALA A 53 1.69 -3.48 4.46
C ALA A 53 2.88 -2.56 4.10
N SER A 54 2.78 -1.86 2.97
CA SER A 54 3.79 -0.90 2.53
C SER A 54 3.93 0.27 3.52
N SER A 55 2.83 0.78 4.05
CA SER A 55 2.84 1.83 5.07
C SER A 55 3.50 1.35 6.36
N LYS A 56 3.27 0.08 6.76
CA LYS A 56 3.90 -0.51 7.93
C LYS A 56 5.41 -0.63 7.77
N VAL A 57 5.91 -0.98 6.57
CA VAL A 57 7.34 -1.01 6.28
C VAL A 57 7.98 0.38 6.45
N ILE A 58 7.30 1.44 6.02
CA ILE A 58 7.75 2.83 6.20
C ILE A 58 7.80 3.20 7.68
N GLU A 59 6.76 2.86 8.44
CA GLU A 59 6.70 3.09 9.90
C GLU A 59 7.86 2.38 10.61
N THR A 60 8.03 1.08 10.39
CA THR A 60 9.13 0.30 10.97
C THR A 60 10.49 0.87 10.58
N SER A 61 10.64 1.33 9.34
CA SER A 61 11.87 1.99 8.90
C SER A 61 12.13 3.30 9.64
N ARG A 62 11.07 4.07 9.97
CA ARG A 62 11.19 5.29 10.78
C ARG A 62 11.53 4.96 12.23
N ASP A 63 10.87 3.96 12.81
CA ASP A 63 11.11 3.53 14.19
C ASP A 63 12.55 3.02 14.37
N MET A 64 13.07 2.27 13.40
CA MET A 64 14.48 1.83 13.41
C MET A 64 15.47 3.00 13.31
N ILE A 65 15.18 4.00 12.47
CA ILE A 65 16.05 5.19 12.39
C ILE A 65 15.97 5.98 13.70
N GLY A 66 14.77 6.16 14.24
CA GLY A 66 14.54 6.84 15.51
C GLY A 66 15.28 6.15 16.67
N SER A 67 15.18 4.82 16.77
CA SER A 67 15.88 4.06 17.81
C SER A 67 17.40 4.08 17.65
N ILE A 68 17.94 4.06 16.43
CA ILE A 68 19.39 4.21 16.21
C ILE A 68 19.88 5.60 16.61
N LEU A 69 19.11 6.65 16.31
CA LEU A 69 19.45 8.01 16.72
C LEU A 69 19.38 8.16 18.24
N ASP A 70 18.40 7.55 18.89
CA ASP A 70 18.21 7.54 20.35
C ASP A 70 19.27 6.71 21.10
N ILE A 71 19.84 5.67 20.47
CA ILE A 71 21.00 4.93 21.04
C ILE A 71 22.29 5.76 21.00
N LYS A 72 22.36 6.78 20.14
CA LYS A 72 23.59 7.56 19.91
C LYS A 72 23.66 8.85 20.75
N VAL A 73 22.67 9.12 21.59
CA VAL A 73 22.69 10.24 22.55
C VAL A 73 23.28 9.86 23.89
#